data_AF-A0A1H8D0R5-F1
#
_entry.id   AF-A0A1H8D0R5-F1
#
_cell.length_a   1.000
_cell.length_b   1.000
_cell.length_c   1.000
_cell.angle_alpha   90.00
_cell.angle_beta   90.00
_cell.angle_gamma   90.00
#
_symmetry.space_group_name_H-M   'P 1'
#
loop_
_entity.id
_entity.type
_entity.pdbx_description
1 polymer ?
#
loop_
_entity_poly.entity_id
_entity_poly.type
_entity_poly.pdbx_seq_one_letter_code
_entity_poly.pdbx_strand_id
1 'polypeptide(L)'
;MIRQPIYLQRKEDNVELQVKDPYTGALLLLEAKPEKWHGEQGFRIRHPNGSNFWISGRSGAWQAEDGHPVDRDLLVNIGIALEQHPFKEQITSRYK
;
A
#
# COMPACT_ATOMS: atom_id res chain seq x y z
N MET A 1 28.59 30.70 12.31
CA MET A 1 27.27 30.47 11.67
C MET A 1 27.14 28.99 11.37
N ILE A 2 26.35 28.27 12.17
CA ILE A 2 26.20 26.80 12.05
C ILE A 2 25.15 26.54 10.98
N ARG A 3 25.52 25.87 9.89
CA ARG A 3 24.57 25.40 8.87
C ARG A 3 23.88 24.16 9.44
N GLN A 4 22.60 24.29 9.77
CA GLN A 4 21.76 23.15 10.15
C GLN A 4 21.70 22.18 8.95
N PRO A 5 21.85 20.87 9.15
CA PRO A 5 21.61 19.90 8.08
C PRO A 5 20.12 19.89 7.75
N ILE A 6 19.81 20.12 6.47
CA ILE A 6 18.47 19.97 5.91
C ILE A 6 18.09 18.49 6.06
N TYR A 7 17.11 18.20 6.92
CA TYR A 7 16.45 16.90 6.92
C TYR A 7 15.72 16.76 5.58
N LEU A 8 16.29 15.98 4.66
CA LEU A 8 15.56 15.45 3.51
C LEU A 8 14.38 14.65 4.05
N GLN A 9 13.18 15.23 3.99
CA GLN A 9 11.93 14.48 4.06
C GLN A 9 12.05 13.34 3.04
N ARG A 10 12.23 12.10 3.51
CA ARG A 10 12.12 10.93 2.65
C ARG A 10 10.73 11.00 2.04
N LYS A 11 10.68 11.16 0.71
CA LYS A 11 9.48 10.99 -0.10
C LYS A 11 8.82 9.69 0.34
N GLU A 12 7.53 9.77 0.60
CA GLU A 12 6.69 8.64 0.97
C GLU A 12 6.92 7.50 -0.04
N ASP A 13 7.29 6.31 0.44
CA ASP A 13 7.57 5.12 -0.36
C ASP A 13 6.25 4.56 -0.93
N ASN A 14 5.66 5.29 -1.87
CA ASN A 14 4.53 4.81 -2.64
C ASN A 14 5.03 3.72 -3.60
N VAL A 15 4.33 2.59 -3.61
CA VAL A 15 4.62 1.47 -4.51
C VAL A 15 3.61 1.50 -5.64
N GLU A 16 4.08 1.58 -6.88
CA GLU A 16 3.25 1.35 -8.06
C GLU A 16 3.00 -0.15 -8.21
N LEU A 17 1.75 -0.54 -8.34
CA LEU A 17 1.31 -1.92 -8.49
C LEU A 17 0.61 -2.11 -9.83
N GLN A 18 0.90 -3.22 -10.49
CA GLN A 18 0.15 -3.70 -11.65
C GLN A 18 -0.67 -4.91 -11.22
N VAL A 19 -1.99 -4.76 -11.19
CA VAL A 19 -2.90 -5.75 -10.62
C VAL A 19 -3.93 -6.13 -11.67
N LYS A 20 -4.17 -7.43 -11.86
CA LYS A 20 -5.20 -7.90 -12.79
C LYS A 20 -6.58 -7.80 -12.13
N ASP A 21 -7.51 -7.15 -12.80
CA ASP A 21 -8.92 -7.14 -12.43
C ASP A 21 -9.49 -8.56 -12.59
N PRO A 22 -10.11 -9.14 -11.54
CA PRO A 22 -10.54 -10.54 -11.56
C PRO A 22 -11.72 -10.81 -12.51
N TYR A 23 -12.54 -9.79 -12.81
CA TYR A 23 -13.76 -9.94 -13.59
C TYR A 23 -13.53 -9.71 -15.09
N THR A 24 -12.76 -8.67 -15.40
CA THR A 24 -12.52 -8.22 -16.79
C THR A 24 -11.19 -8.74 -17.33
N GLY A 25 -10.28 -9.16 -16.44
CA GLY A 25 -8.91 -9.51 -16.80
C GLY A 25 -8.03 -8.32 -17.21
N ALA A 26 -8.55 -7.10 -17.10
CA ALA A 26 -7.82 -5.88 -17.40
C ALA A 26 -6.66 -5.67 -16.42
N LEU A 27 -5.60 -4.98 -16.87
CA LEU A 27 -4.50 -4.58 -16.00
C LEU A 27 -4.82 -3.22 -15.37
N LEU A 28 -4.90 -3.18 -14.06
CA LEU A 28 -5.08 -1.98 -13.26
C LEU A 28 -3.71 -1.48 -12.79
N LEU A 29 -3.46 -0.19 -12.97
CA LEU A 29 -2.32 0.50 -12.40
C LEU A 29 -2.77 1.18 -11.11
N LEU A 30 -2.23 0.74 -9.97
CA LEU A 30 -2.61 1.23 -8.65
C LEU A 30 -1.40 1.81 -7.94
N GLU A 31 -1.61 2.79 -7.08
CA GLU A 31 -0.58 3.26 -6.16
C GLU A 31 -0.92 2.77 -4.76
N ALA A 32 0.02 2.10 -4.11
CA ALA A 32 -0.09 1.68 -2.72
C ALA A 32 0.83 2.52 -1.84
N LYS A 33 0.25 3.28 -0.92
CA LYS A 33 0.97 4.10 0.03
C LYS A 33 0.85 3.50 1.44
N PRO A 34 1.96 3.19 2.14
CA PRO A 34 1.90 2.78 3.53
C PRO A 34 1.17 3.83 4.37
N GLU A 35 0.13 3.44 5.09
CA GLU A 35 -0.69 4.33 5.90
C GLU A 35 -1.10 3.64 7.20
N LYS A 36 -0.92 4.35 8.32
CA LYS A 36 -1.43 3.92 9.63
C LYS A 36 -2.83 4.48 9.84
N TRP A 37 -3.82 3.62 10.01
CA TRP A 37 -5.22 4.02 10.21
C TRP A 37 -5.83 3.27 11.40
N HIS A 38 -6.52 3.99 12.29
CA HIS A 38 -7.06 3.46 13.56
C HIS A 38 -6.09 2.61 14.41
N GLY A 39 -4.80 2.92 14.36
CA GLY A 39 -3.77 2.19 15.12
C GLY A 39 -3.15 1.01 14.37
N GLU A 40 -3.72 0.63 13.23
CA GLU A 40 -3.27 -0.49 12.41
C GLU A 40 -2.38 -0.03 11.26
N GLN A 41 -1.45 -0.91 10.86
CA GLN A 41 -0.62 -0.69 9.69
C GLN A 41 -1.26 -1.32 8.47
N GLY A 42 -1.28 -0.57 7.38
CA GLY A 42 -1.88 -0.99 6.13
C GLY A 42 -1.39 -0.14 4.96
N PHE A 43 -2.15 -0.18 3.88
CA PHE A 43 -1.87 0.56 2.66
C PHE A 43 -3.12 1.30 2.19
N ARG A 44 -2.92 2.55 1.78
CA ARG A 44 -3.88 3.29 0.99
C ARG A 44 -3.65 2.96 -0.47
N ILE A 45 -4.62 2.31 -1.08
CA ILE A 45 -4.63 1.98 -2.49
C ILE A 45 -5.35 3.10 -3.24
N ARG A 46 -4.71 3.66 -4.27
CA ARG A 46 -5.26 4.73 -5.11
C ARG A 46 -5.35 4.26 -6.55
N HIS A 47 -6.50 4.50 -7.15
CA HIS A 47 -6.73 4.34 -8.57
C HIS A 47 -6.37 5.63 -9.32
N PRO A 48 -6.03 5.53 -10.63
CA PRO A 48 -5.74 6.70 -11.47
C PRO A 48 -6.94 7.63 -11.66
N ASN A 49 -8.16 7.11 -11.49
CA ASN A 49 -9.40 7.89 -11.53
C ASN A 49 -9.65 8.71 -10.25
N GLY A 50 -8.75 8.65 -9.26
CA GLY A 50 -8.84 9.36 -7.99
C GLY A 50 -9.58 8.61 -6.87
N SER A 51 -10.23 7.48 -7.15
CA SER A 51 -10.82 6.65 -6.10
C SER A 51 -9.72 6.00 -5.27
N ASN A 52 -9.96 5.85 -3.97
CA ASN A 52 -8.99 5.22 -3.08
C ASN A 52 -9.70 4.49 -1.95
N PHE A 53 -9.01 3.50 -1.39
CA PHE A 53 -9.47 2.73 -0.24
C PHE A 53 -8.27 2.29 0.59
N TRP A 54 -8.49 2.02 1.87
CA TRP A 54 -7.47 1.54 2.79
C TRP A 54 -7.63 0.06 3.07
N ILE A 55 -6.51 -0.67 3.01
CA ILE A 55 -6.43 -2.10 3.30
C ILE A 55 -5.47 -2.40 4.44
N SER A 56 -5.78 -3.43 5.23
CA SER A 56 -4.83 -4.04 6.17
C SER A 56 -4.76 -5.56 6.02
N GLY A 57 -3.60 -6.11 6.38
CA GLY A 57 -3.40 -7.54 6.49
C GLY A 57 -3.80 -8.03 7.87
N ARG A 58 -4.97 -8.64 8.01
CA ARG A 58 -5.44 -9.28 9.25
C ARG A 58 -5.62 -10.78 9.03
N SER A 59 -5.13 -11.58 9.97
CA SER A 59 -5.27 -13.05 9.95
C SER A 59 -4.79 -13.72 8.66
N GLY A 60 -3.75 -13.18 8.02
CA GLY A 60 -3.19 -13.72 6.79
C GLY A 60 -3.94 -13.37 5.50
N ALA A 61 -4.87 -12.41 5.53
CA ALA A 61 -5.56 -11.91 4.34
C ALA A 61 -5.66 -10.38 4.34
N TRP A 62 -5.61 -9.78 3.14
CA TRP A 62 -5.84 -8.35 2.94
C TRP A 62 -7.33 -8.04 2.91
N GLN A 63 -7.75 -7.01 3.65
CA GLN A 63 -9.14 -6.60 3.80
C GLN A 63 -9.26 -5.08 3.65
N ALA A 64 -10.31 -4.61 2.99
CA ALA A 64 -10.67 -3.19 2.97
C ALA A 64 -11.47 -2.85 4.23
N GLU A 65 -11.00 -1.87 5.00
CA GLU A 65 -11.55 -1.58 6.34
C GLU A 65 -12.14 -0.16 6.43
N ASP A 66 -11.99 0.67 5.39
CA ASP A 66 -12.54 2.03 5.37
C ASP A 66 -13.96 2.13 4.77
N GLY A 67 -14.68 1.01 4.74
CA GLY A 67 -16.07 0.92 4.28
C GLY A 67 -16.25 0.95 2.77
N HIS A 68 -15.18 1.04 1.98
CA HIS A 68 -15.26 0.88 0.53
C HIS A 68 -15.49 -0.59 0.17
N PRO A 69 -16.54 -0.91 -0.61
CA PRO A 69 -16.74 -2.25 -1.10
C PRO A 69 -15.67 -2.56 -2.15
N VAL A 70 -14.72 -3.42 -1.78
CA VAL A 70 -13.67 -3.91 -2.69
C VAL A 70 -13.83 -5.41 -2.83
N ASP A 71 -13.74 -5.89 -4.06
CA ASP A 71 -13.82 -7.30 -4.36
C ASP A 71 -12.70 -8.10 -3.67
N ARG A 72 -13.04 -9.30 -3.18
CA ARG A 72 -12.12 -10.16 -2.44
C ARG A 72 -10.97 -10.66 -3.33
N ASP A 73 -11.24 -11.04 -4.57
CA ASP A 73 -10.21 -11.56 -5.47
C ASP A 73 -9.29 -10.43 -5.94
N LEU A 74 -9.82 -9.21 -6.08
CA LEU A 74 -9.00 -8.03 -6.30
C LEU A 74 -8.06 -7.76 -5.11
N LEU A 75 -8.55 -7.84 -3.87
CA LEU A 75 -7.71 -7.70 -2.66
C LEU A 75 -6.60 -8.75 -2.59
N VAL A 76 -6.89 -10.01 -2.99
CA VAL A 76 -5.88 -11.07 -3.10
C VAL A 76 -4.81 -10.69 -4.13
N ASN A 77 -5.21 -10.23 -5.32
CA ASN A 77 -4.26 -9.84 -6.36
C ASN A 77 -3.40 -8.63 -5.93
N ILE A 78 -3.97 -7.65 -5.21
CA ILE A 78 -3.23 -6.54 -4.62
C ILE A 78 -2.22 -7.06 -3.59
N GLY A 79 -2.65 -7.97 -2.70
CA GLY A 79 -1.78 -8.57 -1.70
C GLY A 79 -0.59 -9.31 -2.30
N ILE A 80 -0.84 -10.13 -3.33
CA ILE A 80 0.22 -10.82 -4.07
C ILE A 80 1.19 -9.81 -4.68
N ALA A 81 0.69 -8.73 -5.30
CA ALA A 81 1.54 -7.69 -5.88
C ALA A 81 2.39 -6.99 -4.81
N LEU A 82 1.82 -6.66 -3.65
CA LEU A 82 2.53 -6.07 -2.51
C LEU A 82 3.61 -6.98 -1.93
N GLU A 83 3.42 -8.29 -1.96
CA GLU A 83 4.37 -9.28 -1.46
C GLU A 83 5.48 -9.60 -2.48
N GLN A 84 5.13 -9.60 -3.78
CA GLN A 84 6.07 -9.88 -4.88
C GLN A 84 6.96 -8.68 -5.23
N HIS A 85 6.48 -7.45 -5.06
CA HIS A 85 7.34 -6.28 -5.02
C HIS A 85 8.03 -6.27 -3.65
N PRO A 86 9.35 -6.54 -3.55
CA PRO A 86 9.96 -6.85 -2.28
C PRO A 86 9.78 -5.69 -1.31
N PHE A 87 9.16 -6.04 -0.18
CA PHE A 87 9.06 -5.38 1.12
C PHE A 87 10.45 -5.01 1.68
N LYS A 88 11.30 -4.34 0.89
CA LYS A 88 12.74 -4.19 1.13
C LYS A 88 13.13 -2.97 1.97
N GLU A 89 12.16 -2.23 2.51
CA GLU A 89 12.45 -1.10 3.40
C GLU A 89 11.81 -1.17 4.80
N GLN A 90 10.97 -2.18 5.09
CA GLN A 90 10.14 -2.13 6.31
C GLN A 90 10.57 -3.05 7.48
N ILE A 91 11.65 -3.83 7.41
CA ILE A 91 12.05 -4.70 8.54
C ILE A 91 13.34 -4.25 9.26
N THR A 92 14.21 -3.42 8.69
CA THR A 92 15.53 -3.10 9.29
C THR A 92 15.77 -1.63 9.65
N SER A 93 14.79 -0.96 10.26
CA SER A 93 15.11 0.24 11.06
C SER A 93 14.22 0.36 12.31
N ARG A 94 14.22 -0.71 13.12
CA ARG A 94 13.98 -0.60 14.56
C ARG A 94 15.26 -0.99 15.30
N TYR A 95 15.94 0.01 15.84
CA TYR A 95 16.82 -0.02 17.02
C TYR A 95 17.74 -1.24 17.23
N LYS A 96 19.04 -1.08 16.97
CA LYS A 96 20.04 -0.75 18.00
C LYS A 96 21.36 -0.31 17.36
#